data_AF-A0A2I0FEI4-F1
#
_entry.id   AF-A0A2I0FEI4-F1
#
_cell.length_a   1.000
_cell.length_b   1.000
_cell.length_c   1.000
_cell.angle_alpha   90.00
_cell.angle_beta   90.00
_cell.angle_gamma   90.00
#
_symmetry.space_group_name_H-M   'P 1'
#
loop_
_entity.id
_entity.type
_entity.pdbx_description
1 polymer ?
#
loop_
_entity_poly.entity_id
_entity_poly.type
_entity_poly.pdbx_seq_one_letter_code
_entity_poly.pdbx_strand_id
1 'polypeptide(L)' 'MIKRTGILVEIEKQLIKNGAADELKLAKRPLEYRITKFFNLDHFLPSPVEEIFVDWDFHQEYSYMVLILKRSTP' A
#
# COMPACT_ATOMS: atom_id res chain seq x y z
N MET A 1 -7.20 7.67 6.08
CA MET A 1 -6.52 7.43 4.79
C MET A 1 -5.08 7.89 4.91
N ILE A 2 -4.14 7.13 4.35
CA ILE A 2 -2.71 7.43 4.39
C ILE A 2 -2.21 7.63 2.96
N LYS A 3 -1.53 8.74 2.67
CA LYS A 3 -0.81 8.97 1.41
C LYS A 3 0.65 8.57 1.61
N ARG A 4 1.21 7.79 0.69
CA ARG A 4 2.62 7.38 0.69
C ARG A 4 3.29 7.89 -0.59
N THR A 5 4.48 8.44 -0.46
CA THR A 5 5.33 8.94 -1.55
C THR A 5 6.64 8.17 -1.58
N GLY A 6 7.37 8.17 -2.71
CA GLY A 6 8.63 7.42 -2.82
C GLY A 6 8.43 5.91 -2.75
N ILE A 7 7.33 5.43 -3.34
CA ILE A 7 6.86 4.04 -3.29
C ILE A 7 7.60 3.11 -4.27
N LEU A 8 8.42 3.68 -5.14
CA LEU A 8 9.15 2.99 -6.20
C LEU A 8 10.66 3.05 -5.93
N VAL A 9 11.31 1.90 -6.00
CA VAL A 9 12.78 1.84 -6.08
C VAL A 9 13.24 1.88 -7.54
N GLU A 10 14.53 2.10 -7.78
CA GLU A 10 15.07 2.32 -9.13
C GLU A 10 14.78 1.18 -10.11
N ILE A 11 14.80 -0.09 -9.66
CA ILE A 11 14.46 -1.23 -10.52
C ILE A 11 12.97 -1.20 -10.94
N GLU A 12 12.08 -0.78 -10.06
CA GLU A 12 10.64 -0.68 -10.35
C GLU A 12 10.37 0.45 -11.35
N LYS A 13 11.09 1.57 -11.21
CA LYS A 13 11.04 2.67 -12.19
C LYS A 13 11.49 2.21 -13.57
N GLN A 14 12.52 1.36 -13.65
CA GLN A 14 12.97 0.81 -14.94
C GLN A 14 11.95 -0.18 -15.53
N LEU A 15 11.31 -1.03 -14.72
CA LEU A 15 10.24 -1.91 -15.20
C LEU A 15 9.08 -1.12 -15.81
N ILE A 16 8.66 -0.02 -15.17
CA ILE A 16 7.62 0.87 -15.70
C ILE A 16 8.06 1.49 -17.03
N LYS A 17 9.32 1.96 -17.15
CA LYS A 17 9.86 2.50 -18.40
C LYS A 17 9.90 1.47 -19.53
N ASN A 18 10.08 0.20 -19.20
CA ASN A 18 10.07 -0.92 -20.15
C ASN A 18 8.65 -1.39 -20.53
N GLY A 19 7.60 -0.71 -20.04
CA GLY A 19 6.20 -1.06 -20.31
C GLY A 19 5.62 -2.14 -19.40
N ALA A 20 6.35 -2.59 -18.37
CA ALA A 20 5.95 -3.68 -17.49
C ALA A 20 5.20 -3.19 -16.23
N ALA A 21 4.38 -2.14 -16.36
CA ALA A 21 3.71 -1.50 -15.22
C ALA A 21 2.61 -2.40 -14.63
N ASP A 22 1.87 -3.12 -15.47
CA ASP A 22 0.80 -4.02 -15.03
C ASP A 22 1.35 -5.27 -14.35
N GLU A 23 2.42 -5.85 -14.88
CA GLU A 23 3.15 -6.96 -14.28
C GLU A 23 3.74 -6.55 -12.93
N LEU A 24 4.32 -5.34 -12.85
CA LEU A 24 4.77 -4.79 -11.58
C LEU A 24 3.61 -4.64 -10.60
N LYS A 25 2.44 -4.13 -11.02
CA LYS A 25 1.27 -3.98 -10.13
C LYS A 25 0.78 -5.33 -9.61
N LEU A 26 0.72 -6.35 -10.46
CA LEU A 26 0.34 -7.72 -10.09
C LEU A 26 1.35 -8.33 -9.11
N ALA A 27 2.66 -8.19 -9.38
CA ALA A 27 3.71 -8.74 -8.53
C ALA A 27 3.82 -8.02 -7.17
N LYS A 28 3.61 -6.70 -7.13
CA LYS A 28 3.77 -5.86 -5.93
C LYS A 28 2.59 -6.02 -4.95
N ARG A 29 1.37 -6.27 -5.44
CA ARG A 29 0.16 -6.45 -4.61
C ARG A 29 0.31 -7.47 -3.47
N PRO A 30 0.75 -8.73 -3.68
CA PRO A 30 0.92 -9.68 -2.58
C PRO A 30 2.06 -9.29 -1.63
N LEU A 31 3.08 -8.55 -2.09
CA LEU A 31 4.16 -8.06 -1.23
C LEU A 31 3.64 -7.04 -0.24
N GLU A 32 2.85 -6.08 -0.73
CA GLU A 32 2.27 -5.00 0.07
C GLU A 32 1.25 -5.54 1.08
N TYR A 33 0.45 -6.53 0.70
CA TYR A 33 -0.43 -7.24 1.64
C TYR A 33 0.33 -7.96 2.76
N ARG A 34 1.55 -8.46 2.49
CA ARG A 34 2.39 -9.04 3.55
C ARG A 34 2.96 -7.96 4.44
N ILE A 35 3.45 -6.87 3.86
CA ILE A 35 4.00 -5.72 4.59
C ILE A 35 2.98 -5.12 5.55
N THR A 36 1.70 -5.02 5.15
CA THR A 36 0.64 -4.53 6.05
C THR A 36 0.42 -5.41 7.27
N LYS A 37 0.72 -6.72 7.20
CA LYS A 37 0.69 -7.63 8.37
C LYS A 37 1.91 -7.47 9.28
N PHE A 38 3.03 -6.97 8.77
CA PHE A 38 4.23 -6.74 9.57
C PHE A 38 4.17 -5.42 10.33
N PHE A 39 3.46 -4.42 9.79
CA PHE A 39 3.22 -3.19 10.53
C PHE A 39 2.20 -3.46 11.63
N ASN A 40 2.61 -3.29 12.88
CA ASN A 40 1.70 -3.31 14.03
C ASN A 40 0.87 -2.00 14.07
N LEU A 41 0.05 -1.79 13.04
CA LEU A 41 -0.76 -0.59 12.87
C LEU A 41 -1.75 -0.41 14.03
N ASP A 42 -2.23 -1.51 14.61
CA ASP A 42 -3.13 -1.52 15.75
C ASP A 42 -2.55 -0.81 16.97
N HIS A 43 -1.22 -0.83 17.14
CA HIS A 43 -0.56 -0.09 18.24
C HIS A 43 -0.63 1.43 18.07
N PHE A 44 -0.70 1.92 16.84
CA PHE A 44 -0.67 3.35 16.53
C PHE A 44 -2.06 3.95 16.31
N LEU A 45 -3.11 3.13 16.33
CA LEU A 45 -4.47 3.52 15.98
C LEU A 45 -5.42 3.35 17.17
N PRO A 46 -6.47 4.19 17.27
CA PRO A 46 -7.41 4.15 18.40
C PRO A 46 -8.29 2.90 18.42
N SER A 47 -8.32 2.13 17.33
CA SER A 47 -9.08 0.89 17.18
C SER A 47 -8.35 -0.05 16.22
N PRO A 48 -8.47 -1.38 16.37
CA PRO A 48 -7.85 -2.33 15.47
C PRO A 48 -8.27 -2.14 14.02
N VAL A 49 -7.35 -2.40 13.11
CA VAL A 49 -7.60 -2.39 11.66
C VAL A 49 -8.35 -3.67 11.28
N GLU A 50 -9.54 -3.50 10.71
CA GLU A 50 -10.36 -4.59 10.18
C GLU A 50 -9.92 -4.98 8.76
N GLU A 51 -9.69 -3.98 7.90
CA GLU A 51 -9.32 -4.21 6.51
C GLU A 51 -8.40 -3.11 5.97
N ILE A 52 -7.54 -3.48 5.00
CA ILE A 52 -6.58 -2.57 4.37
C ILE A 52 -6.69 -2.69 2.86
N PHE A 53 -6.88 -1.56 2.20
CA PHE A 53 -6.83 -1.43 0.75
C PHE A 53 -5.65 -0.57 0.35
N VAL A 54 -4.96 -0.95 -0.73
CA VAL A 54 -3.83 -0.20 -1.29
C VAL A 54 -4.03 -0.05 -2.79
N ASP A 55 -3.84 1.17 -3.28
CA ASP A 55 -3.73 1.44 -4.72
C ASP A 55 -2.60 2.43 -5.00
N TRP A 56 -2.05 2.34 -6.22
CA TRP A 56 -0.86 3.07 -6.64
C TRP A 56 -1.14 3.86 -7.90
N ASP A 57 -0.62 5.08 -7.94
CA ASP A 57 -0.40 5.86 -9.15
C ASP A 57 1.12 5.86 -9.43
N PHE A 58 1.55 4.99 -10.35
CA PHE A 58 2.95 4.88 -10.73
C PHE A 58 3.44 6.06 -11.57
N HIS A 59 2.55 6.81 -12.24
CA HIS A 59 2.92 7.99 -13.00
C HIS A 59 3.25 9.17 -12.09
N GLN A 60 2.48 9.33 -11.03
CA GLN A 60 2.66 10.41 -10.05
C GLN A 60 3.47 9.99 -8.80
N GLU A 61 3.98 8.76 -8.76
CA GLU A 61 4.83 8.20 -7.71
C GLU A 61 4.24 8.29 -6.29
N TYR A 62 2.94 8.02 -6.16
CA TYR A 62 2.29 7.91 -4.86
C TYR A 62 1.38 6.68 -4.76
N SER A 63 1.05 6.30 -3.54
CA SER A 63 -0.02 5.33 -3.26
C SER A 63 -0.90 5.82 -2.13
N TYR A 64 -2.13 5.34 -2.15
CA TYR A 64 -3.06 5.51 -1.04
C TYR A 64 -3.27 4.18 -0.34
N MET A 65 -3.26 4.24 0.98
CA MET A 65 -3.68 3.15 1.85
C MET A 65 -4.94 3.58 2.60
N VAL A 66 -6.01 2.81 2.44
CA VAL A 66 -7.28 2.99 3.14
C VAL A 66 -7.38 1.92 4.20
N LEU A 67 -7.64 2.35 5.43
CA LEU A 67 -7.80 1.48 6.59
C LEU A 67 -9.27 1.54 7.01
N ILE A 68 -9.90 0.38 7.13
CA ILE A 68 -11.19 0.23 7.80
C ILE A 68 -10.87 -0.12 9.25
N LEU A 69 -11.30 0.73 10.19
CA LEU A 69 -11.11 0.47 11.61
C LEU A 69 -12.35 -0.20 12.16
N LYS A 70 -12.17 -1.14 13.09
CA LYS A 70 -13.29 -1.69 13.84
C LYS A 70 -14.01 -0.55 14.54
N ARG A 71 -15.34 -0.57 14.48
CA ARG A 71 -16.16 0.37 15.24
C ARG A 71 -15.93 0.11 16.73
N SER A 72 -15.36 1.08 17.44
CA SER A 72 -15.37 1.05 18.89
C SER A 72 -16.83 1.13 19.33
N THR A 73 -17.34 0.08 19.98
CA THR A 73 -18.63 0.14 20.66
C THR A 73 -18.55 1.26 21.72
N PRO A 74 -19.54 2.17 21.77
CA PRO A 74 -19.56 3.24 22.78
C PRO A 74 -19.69 2.69 24.19
#